data_AF-J7CYA7-F1
#
_entry.id   AF-J7CYA7-F1
#
_cell.length_a   1.000
_cell.length_b   1.000
_cell.length_c   1.000
_cell.angle_alpha   90.00
_cell.angle_beta   90.00
_cell.angle_gamma   90.00
#
_symmetry.space_group_name_H-M   'P 1'
#
loop_
_entity.id
_entity.type
_entity.pdbx_description
1 polymer ?
#
loop_
_entity_poly.entity_id
_entity_poly.type
_entity_poly.pdbx_seq_one_letter_code
_entity_poly.pdbx_strand_id
1 'polypeptide(L)'
;RVIYTKLLTLPNMLEMKLNEKNKIDNFIEKIIQLVMKYGWIIVIVVIVWKFFFPNDDGIKSDIFGFVSVLGMWFACNIGFIVAEAYLFFPYLLHGYYKYKYPEEYREWEGKTQLEWYGEKYFNKHIKGTEKEEKIND
;
A
#
# COMPACT_ATOMS: atom_id res chain seq x y z
N ARG A 1 19.67 -64.39 -3.51
CA ARG A 1 19.65 -63.33 -2.46
C ARG A 1 19.11 -62.00 -2.97
N VAL A 2 19.61 -61.49 -4.12
CA VAL A 2 19.21 -60.18 -4.70
C VAL A 2 17.76 -60.11 -5.19
N ILE A 3 17.20 -61.20 -5.70
CA ILE A 3 15.81 -61.23 -6.20
C ILE A 3 14.80 -61.09 -5.05
N TYR A 4 15.04 -61.81 -3.95
CA TYR A 4 14.18 -61.76 -2.77
C TYR A 4 14.14 -60.36 -2.13
N THR A 5 15.29 -59.68 -2.05
CA THR A 5 15.33 -58.31 -1.52
C THR A 5 14.58 -57.32 -2.41
N LYS A 6 14.66 -57.47 -3.74
CA LYS A 6 13.87 -56.65 -4.67
C LYS A 6 12.37 -56.89 -4.52
N LEU A 7 11.95 -58.15 -4.39
CA LEU A 7 10.55 -58.51 -4.16
C LEU A 7 10.00 -57.93 -2.84
N LEU A 8 10.83 -57.89 -1.79
CA LEU A 8 10.45 -57.30 -0.50
C LEU A 8 10.32 -55.78 -0.55
N THR A 9 11.11 -55.09 -1.39
CA THR A 9 11.09 -53.62 -1.50
C THR A 9 10.00 -53.06 -2.43
N LEU A 10 9.49 -53.88 -3.36
CA LEU A 10 8.45 -53.49 -4.31
C LEU A 10 7.14 -52.98 -3.66
N PRO A 11 6.55 -53.63 -2.64
CA PRO A 11 5.31 -53.14 -2.02
C PRO A 11 5.49 -51.74 -1.39
N ASN A 12 6.60 -51.52 -0.69
CA ASN A 12 6.90 -50.22 -0.08
C ASN A 12 7.07 -49.10 -1.14
N MET A 13 7.67 -49.41 -2.29
CA MET A 13 7.78 -48.46 -3.40
C MET A 13 6.42 -48.15 -4.03
N LEU A 14 5.54 -49.15 -4.15
CA LEU A 14 4.18 -48.98 -4.65
C LEU A 14 3.36 -48.08 -3.72
N GLU A 15 3.40 -48.33 -2.41
CA GLU A 15 2.72 -47.51 -1.41
C GLU A 15 3.23 -46.07 -1.41
N MET A 16 4.54 -45.87 -1.51
CA MET A 16 5.14 -44.54 -1.58
C MET A 16 4.65 -43.77 -2.82
N LYS A 17 4.64 -44.42 -3.99
CA LYS A 17 4.10 -43.82 -5.23
C LYS A 17 2.60 -43.53 -5.13
N LEU A 18 1.84 -44.39 -4.48
CA LEU A 18 0.39 -44.23 -4.30
C LEU A 18 0.09 -43.05 -3.38
N ASN A 19 0.84 -42.90 -2.29
CA ASN A 19 0.74 -41.76 -1.38
C ASN A 19 1.15 -40.44 -2.04
N GLU A 20 2.23 -40.45 -2.83
CA GLU A 20 2.67 -39.29 -3.60
C GLU A 20 1.60 -38.85 -4.62
N LYS A 21 1.03 -39.81 -5.36
CA LYS A 21 -0.07 -39.54 -6.29
C LYS A 21 -1.30 -38.95 -5.58
N ASN A 22 -1.73 -39.54 -4.47
CA ASN A 22 -2.86 -39.02 -3.67
C ASN A 22 -2.60 -37.59 -3.17
N LYS A 23 -1.36 -37.27 -2.79
CA LYS A 23 -0.99 -35.93 -2.34
C LYS A 23 -1.05 -34.90 -3.47
N ILE A 24 -0.64 -35.28 -4.68
CA ILE A 24 -0.74 -34.46 -5.89
C ILE A 24 -2.21 -34.25 -6.27
N ASP A 25 -3.02 -35.31 -6.25
CA ASP A 25 -4.45 -35.24 -6.58
C ASP A 25 -5.19 -34.29 -5.63
N ASN A 26 -4.93 -34.39 -4.32
CA ASN A 26 -5.50 -33.49 -3.31
C ASN A 26 -5.00 -32.03 -3.46
N PHE A 27 -3.75 -31.84 -3.90
CA PHE A 27 -3.23 -30.50 -4.19
C PHE A 27 -3.90 -29.87 -5.42
N ILE A 28 -4.09 -30.65 -6.49
CA ILE A 28 -4.80 -30.22 -7.69
C ILE A 28 -6.25 -29.87 -7.37
N GLU A 29 -6.92 -30.68 -6.55
CA GLU A 29 -8.30 -30.42 -6.13
C GLU A 29 -8.45 -29.08 -5.40
N LYS A 30 -7.50 -28.73 -4.52
CA LYS A 30 -7.46 -27.41 -3.85
C LYS A 30 -7.25 -26.26 -4.84
N ILE A 31 -6.42 -26.44 -5.86
CA ILE A 31 -6.22 -25.43 -6.91
C ILE A 31 -7.50 -25.26 -7.73
N ILE A 32 -8.16 -26.36 -8.12
CA ILE A 32 -9.42 -26.31 -8.85
C ILE A 32 -10.49 -25.59 -8.03
N GLN A 33 -10.61 -25.88 -6.73
CA GLN A 33 -11.54 -25.17 -5.85
C GLN A 33 -11.23 -23.68 -5.73
N LEU A 34 -9.94 -23.31 -5.65
CA LEU A 34 -9.50 -21.91 -5.66
C LEU A 34 -9.86 -21.21 -6.98
N VAL A 35 -9.59 -21.83 -8.13
CA VAL A 35 -9.90 -21.27 -9.45
C VAL A 35 -11.42 -21.21 -9.67
N MET A 36 -12.20 -22.18 -9.22
CA MET A 36 -13.66 -22.12 -9.30
C MET A 36 -14.24 -21.00 -8.45
N LYS A 37 -13.65 -20.73 -7.27
CA LYS A 37 -14.12 -19.69 -6.35
C LYS A 37 -13.64 -18.29 -6.72
N TYR A 38 -12.43 -18.15 -7.25
CA TYR A 38 -11.76 -16.86 -7.50
C TYR A 38 -11.41 -16.62 -8.97
N GLY A 39 -11.75 -17.53 -9.88
CA GLY A 39 -11.47 -17.41 -11.31
C GLY A 39 -12.13 -16.18 -11.94
N TRP A 40 -13.28 -15.75 -11.40
CA TRP A 40 -13.95 -14.52 -11.82
C TRP A 40 -13.12 -13.25 -11.54
N ILE A 41 -12.29 -13.24 -10.49
CA ILE A 41 -11.40 -12.11 -10.18
C ILE A 41 -10.36 -11.94 -11.29
N ILE A 42 -9.77 -13.05 -11.74
CA ILE A 42 -8.82 -13.05 -12.86
C ILE A 42 -9.49 -12.52 -14.13
N VAL A 43 -10.74 -12.91 -14.40
CA VAL A 43 -11.51 -12.40 -15.55
C VAL A 43 -11.73 -10.88 -15.44
N ILE A 44 -12.10 -10.37 -14.26
CA ILE A 44 -12.26 -8.93 -14.03
C ILE A 44 -10.94 -8.19 -14.24
N VAL A 45 -9.84 -8.71 -13.69
CA VAL A 45 -8.50 -8.12 -13.85
C VAL A 45 -8.11 -8.05 -15.33
N VAL A 46 -8.36 -9.12 -16.10
CA VAL A 46 -8.08 -9.15 -17.55
C VAL A 46 -8.97 -8.19 -18.34
N ILE A 47 -10.25 -8.02 -17.97
CA ILE A 47 -11.15 -7.06 -18.60
C ILE A 47 -10.70 -5.62 -18.31
N VAL A 48 -10.36 -5.32 -17.07
CA VAL A 48 -9.82 -4.00 -16.67
C VAL A 48 -8.51 -3.73 -17.40
N TRP A 49 -7.62 -4.73 -17.50
CA TRP A 49 -6.37 -4.61 -18.25
C TRP A 49 -6.62 -4.31 -19.73
N LYS A 50 -7.54 -5.04 -20.39
CA LYS A 50 -7.92 -4.78 -21.79
C LYS A 50 -8.66 -3.46 -21.99
N PHE A 51 -9.33 -2.94 -20.96
CA PHE A 51 -9.97 -1.63 -21.00
C PHE A 51 -8.94 -0.50 -21.04
N PHE A 52 -7.85 -0.62 -20.28
CA PHE A 52 -6.75 0.34 -20.29
C PHE A 52 -5.78 0.14 -21.46
N PHE A 53 -5.62 -1.09 -21.95
CA PHE A 53 -4.73 -1.46 -23.07
C PHE A 53 -5.50 -2.29 -24.11
N PRO A 54 -6.37 -1.69 -24.94
CA PRO A 54 -6.99 -2.40 -26.04
C PRO A 54 -5.91 -2.75 -27.09
N ASN A 55 -5.77 -4.05 -27.43
CA ASN A 55 -4.92 -4.49 -28.55
C ASN A 55 -5.56 -4.04 -29.87
N ASP A 56 -4.80 -3.31 -30.67
CA ASP A 56 -5.24 -2.63 -31.88
C ASP A 56 -5.28 -3.57 -33.08
N ASP A 57 -6.26 -4.48 -33.10
CA ASP A 57 -6.37 -5.49 -34.17
C ASP A 57 -7.66 -5.35 -35.00
N GLY A 58 -8.43 -4.28 -34.81
CA GLY A 58 -9.61 -4.07 -35.60
C GLY A 58 -10.40 -2.86 -35.16
N ILE A 59 -10.78 -2.04 -36.14
CA ILE A 59 -11.66 -0.87 -36.06
C ILE A 59 -12.88 -1.22 -35.19
N LYS A 60 -12.80 -0.92 -33.89
CA LYS A 60 -13.93 -0.99 -32.96
C LYS A 60 -14.22 0.42 -32.49
N SER A 61 -15.15 1.04 -33.21
CA SER A 61 -15.87 2.30 -32.91
C SER A 61 -15.12 3.32 -32.07
N ASP A 62 -14.65 4.40 -32.70
CA ASP A 62 -13.98 5.60 -32.12
C ASP A 62 -14.43 5.97 -30.69
N ILE A 63 -15.72 5.80 -30.38
CA ILE A 63 -16.33 6.07 -29.09
C ILE A 63 -15.68 5.26 -27.94
N PHE A 64 -15.39 3.97 -28.14
CA PHE A 64 -14.87 3.12 -27.05
C PHE A 64 -13.41 3.47 -26.73
N GLY A 65 -12.59 3.76 -27.75
CA GLY A 65 -11.24 4.29 -27.56
C GLY A 65 -11.22 5.67 -26.94
N PHE A 66 -12.16 6.55 -27.32
CA PHE A 66 -12.29 7.86 -26.69
C PHE A 66 -12.66 7.76 -25.20
N VAL A 67 -13.61 6.89 -24.85
CA VAL A 67 -14.03 6.67 -23.45
C VAL A 67 -12.91 6.07 -22.62
N SER A 68 -12.11 5.15 -23.16
CA SER A 68 -10.97 4.58 -22.42
C SER A 68 -9.86 5.61 -22.16
N VAL A 69 -9.55 6.46 -23.15
CA VAL A 69 -8.58 7.56 -22.99
C VAL A 69 -9.06 8.58 -21.96
N LEU A 70 -10.34 8.96 -22.00
CA LEU A 70 -10.93 9.84 -20.99
C LEU A 70 -10.92 9.19 -19.60
N GLY A 71 -11.27 7.91 -19.51
CA GLY A 71 -11.22 7.16 -18.25
C GLY A 71 -9.82 7.13 -17.64
N MET A 72 -8.79 6.89 -18.47
CA MET A 72 -7.39 6.94 -18.05
C MET A 72 -7.00 8.35 -17.58
N TRP A 73 -7.42 9.40 -18.29
CA TRP A 73 -7.16 10.78 -17.89
C TRP A 73 -7.71 11.09 -16.49
N PHE A 74 -8.97 10.73 -16.21
CA PHE A 74 -9.56 10.92 -14.88
C PHE A 74 -8.87 10.07 -13.82
N ALA A 75 -8.54 8.81 -14.12
CA ALA A 75 -7.83 7.93 -13.20
C ALA A 75 -6.45 8.51 -12.82
N CYS A 76 -5.68 9.01 -13.79
CA CYS A 76 -4.41 9.68 -13.56
C CYS A 76 -4.57 10.94 -12.69
N ASN A 77 -5.58 11.78 -12.96
CA ASN A 77 -5.82 12.98 -12.16
C ASN A 77 -6.19 12.63 -10.70
N ILE A 78 -7.05 11.63 -10.49
CA ILE A 78 -7.39 11.16 -9.14
C ILE A 78 -6.14 10.63 -8.44
N GLY A 79 -5.34 9.80 -9.13
CA GLY A 79 -4.09 9.29 -8.60
C GLY A 79 -3.12 10.41 -8.20
N PHE A 80 -3.02 11.46 -9.03
CA PHE A 80 -2.19 12.62 -8.76
C PHE A 80 -2.70 13.42 -7.54
N ILE A 81 -4.01 13.68 -7.45
CA ILE A 81 -4.61 14.35 -6.29
C ILE A 81 -4.37 13.55 -5.01
N VAL A 82 -4.54 12.23 -5.05
CA VAL A 82 -4.28 11.36 -3.88
C VAL A 82 -2.80 11.41 -3.49
N ALA A 83 -1.89 11.38 -4.46
CA ALA A 83 -0.45 11.49 -4.21
C ALA A 83 -0.07 12.86 -3.62
N GLU A 84 -0.57 13.96 -4.19
CA GLU A 84 -0.38 15.30 -3.65
C GLU A 84 -0.94 15.43 -2.24
N ALA A 85 -2.18 14.98 -2.01
CA ALA A 85 -2.76 14.99 -0.68
C ALA A 85 -1.90 14.19 0.29
N TYR A 86 -1.48 12.97 -0.06
CA TYR A 86 -0.64 12.16 0.82
C TYR A 86 0.72 12.81 1.13
N LEU A 87 1.34 13.47 0.15
CA LEU A 87 2.63 14.13 0.33
C LEU A 87 2.52 15.45 1.08
N PHE A 88 1.60 16.34 0.70
CA PHE A 88 1.52 17.70 1.23
C PHE A 88 0.69 17.81 2.50
N PHE A 89 -0.38 17.03 2.65
CA PHE A 89 -1.26 17.09 3.82
C PHE A 89 -0.53 16.92 5.17
N PRO A 90 0.43 15.99 5.36
CA PRO A 90 1.14 15.90 6.64
C PRO A 90 1.95 17.16 6.96
N TYR A 91 2.60 17.78 5.96
CA TYR A 91 3.33 19.03 6.17
C TYR A 91 2.42 20.21 6.46
N LEU A 92 1.27 20.28 5.76
CA LEU A 92 0.25 21.30 6.01
C LEU A 92 -0.33 21.16 7.42
N LEU A 93 -0.60 19.93 7.85
CA LEU A 93 -1.10 19.65 9.19
C LEU A 93 -0.07 20.05 10.24
N HIS A 94 1.18 19.64 10.06
CA HIS A 94 2.28 20.01 10.95
C HIS A 94 2.44 21.54 11.07
N GLY A 95 2.39 22.26 9.94
CA GLY A 95 2.43 23.72 9.93
C GLY A 95 1.22 24.36 10.63
N TYR A 96 0.02 23.83 10.40
CA TYR A 96 -1.21 24.29 11.05
C TYR A 96 -1.14 24.16 12.57
N TYR A 97 -0.68 23.02 13.08
CA TYR A 97 -0.54 22.81 14.53
C TYR A 97 0.52 23.72 15.13
N LYS A 98 1.68 23.88 14.48
CA LYS A 98 2.71 24.82 14.92
C LYS A 98 2.23 26.26 14.96
N TYR A 99 1.37 26.67 14.03
CA TYR A 99 0.78 28.01 14.00
C TYR A 99 -0.30 28.21 15.07
N LYS A 100 -1.16 27.21 15.29
CA LYS A 100 -2.32 27.32 16.20
C LYS A 100 -1.96 27.11 17.67
N TYR A 101 -0.98 26.25 17.96
CA TYR A 101 -0.57 25.88 19.31
C TYR A 101 0.95 26.05 19.49
N PRO A 102 1.49 27.26 19.30
CA PRO A 102 2.94 27.46 19.25
C PRO A 102 3.65 27.17 20.57
N GLU A 103 3.01 27.43 21.72
CA GLU A 103 3.60 27.18 23.04
C GLU A 103 3.61 25.68 23.39
N GLU A 104 2.47 24.99 23.26
CA GLU A 104 2.39 23.54 23.48
C GLU A 104 3.38 22.77 22.58
N TYR A 105 3.53 23.22 21.33
CA TYR A 105 4.46 22.62 20.38
C TYR A 105 5.94 22.91 20.73
N ARG A 106 6.23 24.12 21.21
CA ARG A 106 7.56 24.50 21.69
C ARG A 106 7.95 23.66 22.91
N GLU A 107 7.04 23.49 23.87
CA GLU A 107 7.24 22.65 25.05
C GLU A 107 7.46 21.19 24.67
N TRP A 108 6.68 20.68 23.70
CA TRP A 108 6.85 19.33 23.16
C TRP A 108 8.21 19.14 22.47
N GLU A 109 8.72 20.15 21.76
CA GLU A 109 10.09 20.17 21.21
C GLU A 109 11.17 20.40 22.29
N GLY A 110 10.79 20.72 23.53
CA GLY A 110 11.72 20.99 24.64
C GLY A 110 12.53 22.29 24.46
N LYS A 111 12.01 23.25 23.70
CA LYS A 111 12.73 24.49 23.37
C LYS A 111 12.39 25.63 24.33
N THR A 112 13.38 26.46 24.65
CA THR A 112 13.13 27.68 25.44
C THR A 112 12.39 28.73 24.59
N GLN A 113 11.67 29.65 25.24
CA GLN A 113 11.00 30.77 24.54
C GLN A 113 11.99 31.59 23.69
N LEU A 114 13.24 31.74 24.18
CA LEU A 114 14.30 32.44 23.47
C LEU A 114 14.74 31.70 22.20
N GLU A 115 14.92 30.38 22.25
CA GLU A 115 15.29 29.56 21.10
C GLU A 115 14.17 29.46 20.05
N TRP A 116 12.92 29.44 20.49
CA TRP A 116 11.77 29.29 19.61
C TRP A 116 11.41 30.57 18.86
N TYR A 117 11.38 31.70 19.57
CA TYR A 117 10.98 33.00 18.99
C TYR A 117 12.16 33.87 18.56
N GLY A 118 13.36 33.60 19.08
CA GLY A 118 14.53 34.43 18.91
C GLY A 118 14.57 35.63 19.84
N GLU A 119 15.78 36.10 20.13
CA GLU A 119 16.05 37.15 21.11
C GLU A 119 15.28 38.45 20.83
N LYS A 120 15.22 38.89 19.57
CA LYS A 120 14.55 40.13 19.19
C LYS A 120 13.05 40.10 19.47
N TYR A 121 12.39 38.98 19.18
CA TYR A 121 10.94 38.85 19.40
C TYR A 121 10.65 38.69 20.89
N PHE A 122 11.40 37.82 21.57
CA PHE A 122 11.28 37.59 23.01
C PHE A 122 11.41 38.89 23.81
N ASN A 123 12.47 39.66 23.58
CA ASN A 123 12.72 40.92 24.29
C ASN A 123 11.65 41.99 24.04
N LYS A 124 10.97 41.94 22.88
CA LYS A 124 9.96 42.92 22.50
C LYS A 124 8.54 42.56 22.95
N HIS A 125 8.21 41.27 22.98
CA HIS A 125 6.83 40.79 23.09
C HIS A 125 6.55 39.86 24.27
N ILE A 126 7.58 39.28 24.89
CA ILE A 126 7.42 38.25 25.92
C ILE A 126 8.05 38.70 27.24
N LYS A 127 9.28 39.23 27.19
CA LYS A 127 10.03 39.66 28.38
C LYS A 127 9.26 40.70 29.19
N GLY A 128 9.11 40.46 30.49
CA GLY A 128 8.38 41.31 31.43
C GLY A 128 6.85 41.22 31.34
N THR A 129 6.31 40.32 30.50
CA THR A 129 4.87 40.07 30.40
C THR A 129 4.47 38.84 31.22
N GLU A 130 3.18 38.66 31.44
CA GLU A 130 2.61 37.45 32.05
C GLU A 130 2.87 36.15 31.27
N LYS A 131 3.32 36.27 30.01
CA LYS A 131 3.67 35.13 29.14
C LYS A 131 5.11 34.65 29.31
N GLU A 132 5.96 35.40 30.02
CA GLU A 132 7.34 35.02 30.26
C GLU A 132 7.37 33.78 31.17
N GLU A 133 7.94 32.69 30.67
CA GLU A 133 8.20 31.51 31.49
C GLU A 133 9.30 31.82 32.48
N LYS A 134 8.94 31.77 33.77
CA LYS A 134 9.93 31.82 34.84
C LYS A 134 10.55 30.44 34.96
N ILE A 135 11.75 30.30 34.43
CA ILE A 135 12.59 29.13 34.69
C ILE A 135 12.87 29.13 36.20
N ASN A 136 12.19 28.25 36.94
CA ASN A 136 12.56 27.96 38.31
C ASN A 136 13.75 27.01 38.25
N ASP A 137 14.93 27.52 38.57
CA ASP A 137 16.11 26.71 38.86
C ASP A 137 15.88 25.79 40.08
#